data_AF-A0A2X3H8H1-F1
#
_entry.id   AF-A0A2X3H8H1-F1
#
_cell.length_a   1.000
_cell.length_b   1.000
_cell.length_c   1.000
_cell.angle_alpha   90.00
_cell.angle_beta   90.00
_cell.angle_gamma   90.00
#
_symmetry.space_group_name_H-M   'P 1'
#
loop_
_entity.id
_entity.type
_entity.pdbx_description
1 polymer ?
#
loop_
_entity_poly.entity_id
_entity_poly.type
_entity_poly.pdbx_seq_one_letter_code
_entity_poly.pdbx_strand_id
1 'polypeptide(L)'
;MQGTSQANSSFYLQQMQQSTNDSKTNWQLLAIRALLQEGKKQQAIDLFNQLPANLNSTQAREQSLLAVEVKLAQNDYQAARNLLAKIDPTNLEQPQQARYWQAQIDASQGKPSLTLLRALIAQQPLLSDAKQRQKNIDATWQALTSMPQDQANALVINADENILQGWLDLQRMWFDNRNDPTLLKAGVKDWQTRYPQNPGAKMLPTALVNMQNYKPASINKIALFLPLNGQASIFGRTIQQGFEAAKNGAPSVTGSAVPAQGRPGGECLR
;
A
#
# COMPACT_ATOMS: atom_id res chain seq x y z
N MET A 1 -24.98 1.32 17.71
CA MET A 1 -25.13 -0.17 17.64
C MET A 1 -23.77 -0.80 17.94
N GLN A 2 -23.56 -1.30 19.16
CA GLN A 2 -22.22 -1.62 19.68
C GLN A 2 -21.76 -3.04 19.30
N GLY A 3 -20.82 -3.12 18.36
CA GLY A 3 -19.47 -3.64 18.59
C GLY A 3 -19.15 -5.11 18.92
N THR A 4 -20.01 -5.97 19.48
CA THR A 4 -19.48 -7.19 20.16
C THR A 4 -20.03 -8.56 19.75
N SER A 5 -20.80 -8.67 18.67
CA SER A 5 -21.03 -9.98 18.04
C SER A 5 -21.16 -9.81 16.53
N GLN A 6 -20.07 -10.07 15.80
CA GLN A 6 -20.12 -10.22 14.34
C GLN A 6 -20.84 -11.54 14.04
N ALA A 7 -22.17 -11.50 14.08
CA ALA A 7 -22.97 -12.59 13.57
C ALA A 7 -22.86 -12.59 12.04
N ASN A 8 -23.02 -13.76 11.44
CA ASN A 8 -23.00 -13.90 9.98
C ASN A 8 -24.23 -13.26 9.34
N SER A 9 -24.15 -13.02 8.03
CA SER A 9 -25.24 -12.45 7.24
C SER A 9 -26.54 -13.24 7.39
N SER A 10 -26.47 -14.57 7.49
CA SER A 10 -27.63 -15.43 7.71
C SER A 10 -28.36 -15.16 9.03
N PHE A 11 -27.64 -14.87 10.11
CA PHE A 11 -28.25 -14.53 11.39
C PHE A 11 -29.04 -13.22 11.28
N TYR A 12 -28.43 -12.18 10.70
CA TYR A 12 -29.10 -10.89 10.55
C TYR A 12 -30.29 -10.95 9.59
N LEU A 13 -30.20 -11.75 8.51
CA LEU A 13 -31.32 -12.00 7.60
C LEU A 13 -32.49 -12.72 8.30
N GLN A 14 -32.20 -13.68 9.18
CA GLN A 14 -33.23 -14.36 9.97
C GLN A 14 -33.89 -13.42 10.97
N GLN A 15 -33.11 -12.61 11.69
CA GLN A 15 -33.63 -11.61 12.62
C GLN A 15 -34.48 -10.55 11.92
N MET A 16 -34.10 -10.16 10.71
CA MET A 16 -34.87 -9.27 9.85
C MET A 16 -36.24 -9.86 9.49
N GLN A 17 -36.34 -11.16 9.19
CA GLN A 17 -37.62 -11.81 8.88
C GLN A 17 -38.56 -11.91 10.08
N GLN A 18 -38.01 -11.96 11.30
CA GLN A 18 -38.78 -12.07 12.55
C GLN A 18 -39.14 -10.69 13.15
N SER A 19 -38.59 -9.60 12.61
CA SER A 19 -38.78 -8.24 13.12
C SER A 19 -39.74 -7.43 12.27
N THR A 20 -40.39 -6.44 12.88
CA THR A 20 -41.29 -5.49 12.21
C THR A 20 -40.75 -4.06 12.27
N ASN A 21 -41.16 -3.23 11.30
CA ASN A 21 -40.92 -1.78 11.24
C ASN A 21 -39.44 -1.38 11.44
N ASP A 22 -39.13 -0.49 12.38
CA ASP A 22 -37.80 0.11 12.55
C ASP A 22 -36.71 -0.91 12.92
N SER A 23 -37.09 -1.95 13.69
CA SER A 23 -36.19 -3.05 14.04
C SER A 23 -35.79 -3.86 12.79
N LYS A 24 -36.72 -4.02 11.84
CA LYS A 24 -36.42 -4.68 10.56
C LYS A 24 -35.38 -3.91 9.75
N THR A 25 -35.52 -2.60 9.64
CA THR A 25 -34.53 -1.74 8.94
C THR A 25 -33.15 -1.83 9.57
N ASN A 26 -33.09 -1.85 10.92
CA ASN A 26 -31.83 -2.01 11.65
C ASN A 26 -31.14 -3.35 11.33
N TRP A 27 -31.89 -4.45 11.34
CA TRP A 27 -31.35 -5.77 10.96
C TRP A 27 -30.96 -5.84 9.49
N GLN A 28 -31.70 -5.17 8.60
CA GLN A 28 -31.37 -5.09 7.17
C GLN A 28 -30.02 -4.38 6.95
N LEU A 29 -29.76 -3.26 7.60
CA LEU A 29 -28.47 -2.55 7.53
C LEU A 29 -27.31 -3.44 8.02
N LEU A 30 -27.50 -4.17 9.13
CA LEU A 30 -26.52 -5.12 9.65
C LEU A 30 -26.30 -6.31 8.70
N ALA A 31 -27.36 -6.83 8.09
CA ALA A 31 -27.27 -7.90 7.10
C ALA A 31 -26.49 -7.46 5.86
N ILE A 32 -26.76 -6.27 5.31
CA ILE A 32 -26.01 -5.70 4.18
C ILE A 32 -24.52 -5.62 4.53
N ARG A 33 -24.20 -5.09 5.72
CA ARG A 33 -22.82 -5.00 6.20
C ARG A 33 -22.13 -6.36 6.23
N ALA A 34 -22.78 -7.37 6.83
CA ALA A 34 -22.23 -8.72 6.92
C ALA A 34 -22.06 -9.36 5.53
N LEU A 35 -23.03 -9.16 4.62
CA LEU A 35 -22.93 -9.64 3.23
C LEU A 35 -21.74 -9.02 2.49
N LEU A 36 -21.46 -7.72 2.68
CA LEU A 36 -20.29 -7.05 2.10
C LEU A 36 -18.98 -7.62 2.65
N GLN A 37 -18.91 -7.86 3.96
CA GLN A 37 -17.74 -8.46 4.61
C GLN A 37 -17.51 -9.92 4.20
N GLU A 38 -18.58 -10.68 3.96
CA GLU A 38 -18.54 -12.05 3.44
C GLU A 38 -18.26 -12.11 1.93
N GLY A 39 -18.18 -10.97 1.24
CA GLY A 39 -17.95 -10.90 -0.22
C GLY A 39 -19.18 -11.24 -1.07
N LYS A 40 -20.38 -11.36 -0.47
CA LYS A 40 -21.66 -11.59 -1.16
C LYS A 40 -22.21 -10.29 -1.76
N LYS A 41 -21.43 -9.71 -2.67
CA LYS A 41 -21.65 -8.35 -3.23
C LYS A 41 -23.04 -8.17 -3.84
N GLN A 42 -23.48 -9.11 -4.68
CA GLN A 42 -24.77 -8.99 -5.37
C GLN A 42 -25.94 -8.99 -4.38
N GLN A 43 -25.94 -9.93 -3.42
CA GLN A 43 -26.98 -9.99 -2.39
C GLN A 43 -26.99 -8.73 -1.52
N ALA A 44 -25.81 -8.17 -1.20
CA ALA A 44 -25.73 -6.91 -0.47
C ALA A 44 -26.33 -5.73 -1.26
N ILE A 45 -26.07 -5.65 -2.57
CA ILE A 45 -26.62 -4.62 -3.47
C ILE A 45 -28.14 -4.74 -3.53
N ASP A 46 -28.66 -5.95 -3.76
CA ASP A 46 -30.09 -6.20 -3.89
C ASP A 46 -30.81 -5.84 -2.59
N LEU A 47 -30.25 -6.23 -1.44
CA LEU A 47 -30.81 -5.91 -0.13
C LEU A 47 -30.71 -4.41 0.21
N PHE A 48 -29.65 -3.73 -0.26
CA PHE A 48 -29.50 -2.29 -0.10
C PHE A 48 -30.54 -1.50 -0.91
N ASN A 49 -30.85 -1.94 -2.14
CA ASN A 49 -31.88 -1.32 -2.98
C ASN A 49 -33.31 -1.50 -2.42
N GLN A 50 -33.51 -2.46 -1.52
CA GLN A 50 -34.77 -2.71 -0.82
C GLN A 50 -34.89 -1.90 0.49
N LEU A 51 -33.95 -1.02 0.80
CA LEU A 51 -34.05 -0.19 2.01
C LEU A 51 -35.22 0.79 1.90
N PRO A 52 -36.01 0.96 2.96
CA PRO A 52 -37.13 1.89 2.95
C PRO A 52 -36.65 3.34 2.91
N ALA A 53 -37.43 4.23 2.30
CA ALA A 53 -37.08 5.64 2.15
C ALA A 53 -37.22 6.46 3.47
N ASN A 54 -38.03 5.97 4.42
CA ASN A 54 -38.28 6.63 5.70
C ASN A 54 -37.24 6.19 6.77
N LEU A 55 -35.99 6.63 6.61
CA LEU A 55 -34.93 6.36 7.58
C LEU A 55 -34.84 7.45 8.64
N ASN A 56 -34.62 7.07 9.90
CA ASN A 56 -34.23 8.03 10.92
C ASN A 56 -32.77 8.52 10.72
N SER A 57 -32.35 9.57 11.44
CA SER A 57 -31.03 10.19 11.25
C SER A 57 -29.84 9.25 11.51
N THR A 58 -29.98 8.27 12.40
CA THR A 58 -28.95 7.26 12.67
C THR A 58 -28.90 6.22 11.57
N GLN A 59 -30.05 5.75 11.10
CA GLN A 59 -30.16 4.81 9.98
C GLN A 59 -29.67 5.45 8.66
N ALA A 60 -29.98 6.72 8.41
CA ALA A 60 -29.52 7.44 7.22
C ALA A 60 -27.99 7.59 7.18
N ARG A 61 -27.35 7.82 8.34
CA ARG A 61 -25.88 7.83 8.45
C ARG A 61 -25.27 6.47 8.13
N GLU A 62 -25.82 5.41 8.70
CA GLU A 62 -25.37 4.04 8.44
C GLU A 62 -25.60 3.64 6.97
N GLN A 63 -26.75 4.01 6.40
CA GLN A 63 -27.07 3.79 4.99
C GLN A 63 -26.11 4.53 4.08
N SER A 64 -25.70 5.77 4.42
CA SER A 64 -24.73 6.53 3.62
C SER A 64 -23.36 5.85 3.59
N LEU A 65 -22.90 5.32 4.73
CA LEU A 65 -21.68 4.51 4.81
C LEU A 65 -21.79 3.22 4.00
N LEU A 66 -22.89 2.49 4.13
CA LEU A 66 -23.14 1.28 3.34
C LEU A 66 -23.22 1.57 1.84
N ALA A 67 -23.78 2.71 1.44
CA ALA A 67 -23.81 3.13 0.04
C ALA A 67 -22.40 3.22 -0.55
N VAL A 68 -21.44 3.78 0.21
CA VAL A 68 -20.03 3.82 -0.19
C VAL A 68 -19.47 2.41 -0.32
N GLU A 69 -19.65 1.56 0.69
CA GLU A 69 -19.11 0.19 0.67
C GLU A 69 -19.71 -0.65 -0.47
N VAL A 70 -20.99 -0.45 -0.80
CA VAL A 70 -21.65 -1.04 -1.97
C VAL A 70 -20.99 -0.54 -3.26
N LYS A 71 -20.72 0.75 -3.40
CA LYS A 71 -20.00 1.29 -4.57
C LYS A 71 -18.58 0.76 -4.70
N LEU A 72 -17.88 0.61 -3.58
CA LEU A 72 -16.56 -0.04 -3.55
C LEU A 72 -16.65 -1.51 -3.98
N ALA A 73 -17.66 -2.25 -3.51
CA ALA A 73 -17.91 -3.62 -3.92
C ALA A 73 -18.19 -3.74 -5.43
N GLN A 74 -18.89 -2.76 -6.01
CA GLN A 74 -19.15 -2.62 -7.44
C GLN A 74 -17.92 -2.17 -8.26
N ASN A 75 -16.77 -1.89 -7.62
CA ASN A 75 -15.59 -1.27 -8.22
C ASN A 75 -15.86 0.13 -8.79
N ASP A 76 -16.93 0.80 -8.34
CA ASP A 76 -17.26 2.17 -8.68
C ASP A 76 -16.61 3.13 -7.68
N TYR A 77 -15.28 3.24 -7.78
CA TYR A 77 -14.48 4.02 -6.84
C TYR A 77 -14.74 5.52 -6.96
N GLN A 78 -15.14 6.02 -8.13
CA GLN A 78 -15.48 7.44 -8.30
C GLN A 78 -16.78 7.78 -7.57
N ALA A 79 -17.84 6.98 -7.74
CA ALA A 79 -19.07 7.20 -6.98
C ALA A 79 -18.83 7.04 -5.48
N ALA A 80 -18.02 6.07 -5.05
CA ALA A 80 -17.64 5.90 -3.65
C ALA A 80 -16.98 7.17 -3.08
N ARG A 81 -16.02 7.78 -3.79
CA ARG A 81 -15.38 9.05 -3.36
C ARG A 81 -16.38 10.20 -3.29
N ASN A 82 -17.27 10.32 -4.27
CA ASN A 82 -18.30 11.37 -4.30
C ASN A 82 -19.29 11.25 -3.14
N LEU A 83 -19.61 10.02 -2.72
CA LEU A 83 -20.44 9.76 -1.55
C LEU A 83 -19.67 10.04 -0.25
N LEU A 84 -18.41 9.59 -0.14
CA LEU A 84 -17.55 9.87 1.01
C LEU A 84 -17.39 11.37 1.27
N ALA A 85 -17.21 12.18 0.22
CA ALA A 85 -17.06 13.63 0.34
C ALA A 85 -18.29 14.34 0.95
N LYS A 86 -19.46 13.69 0.99
CA LYS A 86 -20.69 14.22 1.60
C LYS A 86 -20.84 13.81 3.06
N ILE A 87 -20.01 12.91 3.56
CA ILE A 87 -20.08 12.39 4.92
C ILE A 87 -19.05 13.14 5.76
N ASP A 88 -19.51 13.74 6.86
CA ASP A 88 -18.60 14.33 7.85
C ASP A 88 -18.15 13.27 8.87
N PRO A 89 -16.85 12.90 8.89
CA PRO A 89 -16.35 11.89 9.82
C PRO A 89 -16.42 12.31 11.29
N THR A 90 -16.53 13.60 11.61
CA THR A 90 -16.60 14.08 12.99
C THR A 90 -17.92 13.70 13.67
N ASN A 91 -18.99 13.51 12.88
CA ASN A 91 -20.33 13.13 13.35
C ASN A 91 -20.56 11.61 13.42
N LEU A 92 -19.53 10.81 13.17
CA LEU A 92 -19.58 9.34 13.18
C LEU A 92 -19.07 8.78 14.50
N GLU A 93 -19.64 7.64 14.93
CA GLU A 93 -19.09 6.89 16.07
C GLU A 93 -17.74 6.24 15.69
N GLN A 94 -16.85 5.95 16.66
CA GLN A 94 -15.54 5.34 16.40
C GLN A 94 -15.57 4.14 15.41
N PRO A 95 -16.49 3.15 15.55
CA PRO A 95 -16.57 2.03 14.60
C PRO A 95 -16.96 2.46 13.18
N GLN A 96 -17.75 3.51 13.05
CA GLN A 96 -18.15 4.09 11.76
C GLN A 96 -17.01 4.91 11.16
N GLN A 97 -16.26 5.66 11.99
CA GLN A 97 -15.05 6.37 11.56
C GLN A 97 -14.02 5.40 10.98
N ALA A 98 -13.77 4.26 11.64
CA ALA A 98 -12.82 3.27 11.15
C ALA A 98 -13.21 2.74 9.76
N ARG A 99 -14.51 2.51 9.53
CA ARG A 99 -15.05 2.08 8.23
C ARG A 99 -14.99 3.19 7.18
N TYR A 100 -15.32 4.42 7.56
CA TYR A 100 -15.22 5.59 6.69
C TYR A 100 -13.80 5.74 6.14
N TRP A 101 -12.80 5.73 7.03
CA TRP A 101 -11.40 5.86 6.62
C TRP A 101 -10.93 4.66 5.79
N GLN A 102 -11.34 3.44 6.15
CA GLN A 102 -11.05 2.26 5.34
C GLN A 102 -11.63 2.38 3.93
N ALA A 103 -12.89 2.80 3.82
CA ALA A 103 -13.54 3.01 2.54
C ALA A 103 -12.84 4.09 1.70
N GLN A 104 -12.31 5.15 2.35
CA GLN A 104 -11.53 6.18 1.66
C GLN A 104 -10.16 5.68 1.17
N ILE A 105 -9.52 4.80 1.94
CA ILE A 105 -8.29 4.11 1.54
C ILE A 105 -8.55 3.21 0.33
N ASP A 106 -9.59 2.37 0.39
CA ASP A 106 -9.97 1.45 -0.68
C ASP A 106 -10.39 2.23 -1.95
N ALA A 107 -11.14 3.33 -1.77
CA ALA A 107 -11.52 4.25 -2.83
C ALA A 107 -10.31 4.87 -3.53
N SER A 108 -9.20 5.06 -2.81
CA SER A 108 -7.99 5.67 -3.35
C SER A 108 -7.23 4.75 -4.31
N GLN A 109 -7.49 3.43 -4.29
CA GLN A 109 -6.83 2.42 -5.13
C GLN A 109 -5.30 2.45 -5.04
N GLY A 110 -4.74 2.83 -3.89
CA GLY A 110 -3.29 2.98 -3.72
C GLY A 110 -2.67 4.13 -4.50
N LYS A 111 -3.47 5.01 -5.13
CA LYS A 111 -2.96 6.22 -5.79
C LYS A 111 -2.56 7.24 -4.72
N PRO A 112 -1.28 7.69 -4.70
CA PRO A 112 -0.82 8.70 -3.75
C PRO A 112 -1.65 9.97 -3.87
N SER A 113 -2.22 10.40 -2.75
CA SER A 113 -3.00 11.63 -2.67
C SER A 113 -3.05 12.12 -1.23
N LEU A 114 -3.24 13.42 -1.05
CA LEU A 114 -3.44 14.03 0.27
C LEU A 114 -4.62 13.37 1.01
N THR A 115 -5.70 13.08 0.29
CA THR A 115 -6.88 12.39 0.83
C THR A 115 -6.54 11.01 1.37
N LEU A 116 -5.73 10.22 0.64
CA LEU A 116 -5.27 8.91 1.11
C LEU A 116 -4.39 9.04 2.37
N LEU A 117 -3.44 9.97 2.38
CA LEU A 117 -2.56 10.19 3.52
C LEU A 117 -3.34 10.58 4.78
N ARG A 118 -4.28 11.53 4.65
CA ARG A 118 -5.18 11.92 5.74
C ARG A 118 -5.99 10.74 6.26
N ALA A 119 -6.52 9.91 5.36
CA ALA A 119 -7.30 8.74 5.74
C ALA A 119 -6.47 7.71 6.52
N LEU A 120 -5.25 7.40 6.07
CA LEU A 120 -4.35 6.48 6.77
C LEU A 120 -3.95 7.03 8.15
N ILE A 121 -3.61 8.32 8.24
CA ILE A 121 -3.27 8.97 9.52
C ILE A 121 -4.45 8.95 10.49
N ALA A 122 -5.65 9.26 10.03
CA ALA A 122 -6.87 9.27 10.84
C ALA A 122 -7.31 7.86 11.25
N GLN A 123 -7.02 6.84 10.42
CA GLN A 123 -7.30 5.45 10.76
C GLN A 123 -6.37 4.91 11.85
N GLN A 124 -5.11 5.36 11.91
CA GLN A 124 -4.10 4.82 12.82
C GLN A 124 -4.52 4.75 14.32
N PRO A 125 -5.07 5.81 14.94
CA PRO A 125 -5.50 5.75 16.35
C PRO A 125 -6.72 4.84 16.57
N LEU A 126 -7.46 4.49 15.52
CA LEU A 126 -8.63 3.60 15.60
C LEU A 126 -8.25 2.12 15.56
N LEU A 127 -6.99 1.80 15.23
CA LEU A 127 -6.48 0.42 15.13
C LEU A 127 -5.92 -0.07 16.47
N SER A 128 -6.59 -1.06 17.06
CA SER A 128 -6.18 -1.69 18.32
C SER A 128 -5.09 -2.76 18.15
N ASP A 129 -5.09 -3.47 17.01
CA ASP A 129 -4.13 -4.53 16.72
C ASP A 129 -2.78 -3.98 16.22
N ALA A 130 -1.68 -4.50 16.76
CA ALA A 130 -0.34 -4.04 16.42
C ALA A 130 0.05 -4.33 14.96
N LYS A 131 -0.40 -5.47 14.40
CA LYS A 131 -0.12 -5.84 13.01
C LYS A 131 -0.89 -4.94 12.04
N GLN A 132 -2.16 -4.62 12.36
CA GLN A 132 -2.94 -3.65 11.60
C GLN A 132 -2.31 -2.25 11.65
N ARG A 133 -1.86 -1.80 12.84
CA ARG A 133 -1.12 -0.54 12.97
C ARG A 133 0.15 -0.50 12.12
N GLN A 134 0.94 -1.58 12.11
CA GLN A 134 2.13 -1.65 11.26
C GLN A 134 1.76 -1.61 9.78
N LYS A 135 0.72 -2.36 9.36
CA LYS A 135 0.25 -2.35 7.97
C LYS A 135 -0.17 -0.95 7.52
N ASN A 136 -0.86 -0.19 8.38
CA ASN A 136 -1.29 1.16 8.07
C ASN A 136 -0.10 2.15 7.99
N ILE A 137 0.88 2.01 8.87
CA ILE A 137 2.15 2.76 8.81
C ILE A 137 2.90 2.46 7.51
N ASP A 138 3.01 1.19 7.14
CA ASP A 138 3.69 0.77 5.92
C ASP A 138 2.95 1.29 4.67
N ALA A 139 1.62 1.27 4.67
CA ALA A 139 0.80 1.86 3.59
C ALA A 139 0.97 3.39 3.51
N THR A 140 1.05 4.08 4.64
CA THR A 140 1.33 5.53 4.70
C THR A 140 2.68 5.83 4.08
N TRP A 141 3.70 5.08 4.48
CA TRP A 141 5.05 5.23 3.94
C TRP A 141 5.13 4.91 2.44
N GLN A 142 4.44 3.88 1.98
CA GLN A 142 4.37 3.52 0.57
C GLN A 142 3.69 4.63 -0.25
N ALA A 143 2.59 5.20 0.24
CA ALA A 143 1.90 6.31 -0.44
C ALA A 143 2.80 7.55 -0.54
N LEU A 144 3.57 7.87 0.52
CA LEU A 144 4.53 8.98 0.52
C LEU A 144 5.67 8.73 -0.46
N THR A 145 6.36 7.58 -0.36
CA THR A 145 7.52 7.28 -1.21
C THR A 145 7.18 7.11 -2.69
N SER A 146 5.93 6.76 -3.01
CA SER A 146 5.43 6.72 -4.38
C SER A 146 5.07 8.10 -4.95
N MET A 147 4.98 9.13 -4.11
CA MET A 147 4.68 10.51 -4.51
C MET A 147 5.98 11.25 -4.86
N PRO A 148 6.09 11.89 -6.05
CA PRO A 148 7.21 12.75 -6.39
C PRO A 148 7.36 13.93 -5.41
N GLN A 149 8.59 14.38 -5.16
CA GLN A 149 8.86 15.49 -4.24
C GLN A 149 8.10 16.78 -4.61
N ASP A 150 8.01 17.12 -5.89
CA ASP A 150 7.28 18.32 -6.33
C ASP A 150 5.79 18.23 -5.99
N GLN A 151 5.21 17.05 -6.15
CA GLN A 151 3.81 16.81 -5.80
C GLN A 151 3.60 16.86 -4.28
N ALA A 152 4.54 16.31 -3.51
CA ALA A 152 4.51 16.36 -2.04
C ALA A 152 4.68 17.79 -1.50
N ASN A 153 5.53 18.60 -2.13
CA ASN A 153 5.75 20.00 -1.75
C ASN A 153 4.59 20.91 -2.15
N ALA A 154 3.84 20.57 -3.20
CA ALA A 154 2.62 21.28 -3.59
C ALA A 154 1.41 20.97 -2.69
N LEU A 155 1.53 20.04 -1.74
CA LEU A 155 0.44 19.72 -0.82
C LEU A 155 0.20 20.87 0.16
N VAL A 156 -1.01 21.42 0.13
CA VAL A 156 -1.47 22.38 1.14
C VAL A 156 -2.01 21.61 2.33
N ILE A 157 -1.24 21.62 3.42
CA ILE A 157 -1.62 21.04 4.71
C ILE A 157 -2.07 22.15 5.66
N ASN A 158 -3.00 21.82 6.55
CA ASN A 158 -3.43 22.74 7.59
C ASN A 158 -2.38 22.79 8.71
N ALA A 159 -2.30 23.91 9.43
CA ALA A 159 -1.30 24.13 10.48
C ALA A 159 -1.42 23.17 11.68
N ASP A 160 -2.59 22.57 11.87
CA ASP A 160 -2.88 21.59 12.93
C ASP A 160 -2.49 20.15 12.55
N GLU A 161 -2.14 19.89 11.28
CA GLU A 161 -1.79 18.56 10.77
C GLU A 161 -0.33 18.15 11.09
N ASN A 162 0.09 18.28 12.36
CA ASN A 162 1.46 18.00 12.81
C ASN A 162 1.95 16.57 12.47
N ILE A 163 1.06 15.58 12.52
CA ILE A 163 1.41 14.19 12.17
C ILE A 163 1.71 14.08 10.67
N LEU A 164 0.90 14.72 9.83
CA LEU A 164 1.11 14.73 8.38
C LEU A 164 2.37 15.50 8.00
N GLN A 165 2.61 16.65 8.64
CA GLN A 165 3.85 17.42 8.46
C GLN A 165 5.08 16.56 8.80
N GLY A 166 5.05 15.84 9.93
CA GLY A 166 6.11 14.91 10.29
C GLY A 166 6.34 13.84 9.22
N TRP A 167 5.28 13.28 8.63
CA TRP A 167 5.41 12.30 7.54
C TRP A 167 6.06 12.89 6.28
N LEU A 168 5.71 14.12 5.89
CA LEU A 168 6.31 14.80 4.74
C LEU A 168 7.79 15.12 4.97
N ASP A 169 8.16 15.52 6.19
CA ASP A 169 9.55 15.76 6.55
C ASP A 169 10.38 14.46 6.54
N LEU A 170 9.80 13.35 6.98
CA LEU A 170 10.45 12.03 6.88
C LEU A 170 10.69 11.65 5.41
N GLN A 171 9.69 11.87 4.55
CA GLN A 171 9.78 11.60 3.12
C GLN A 171 10.92 12.42 2.47
N ARG A 172 10.98 13.73 2.74
CA ARG A 172 12.05 14.61 2.24
C ARG A 172 13.43 14.12 2.66
N MET A 173 13.62 13.90 3.97
CA MET A 173 14.88 13.39 4.52
C MET A 173 15.27 12.06 3.88
N TRP A 174 14.31 11.15 3.66
CA TRP A 174 14.57 9.89 2.99
C TRP A 174 15.01 10.08 1.54
N PHE A 175 14.34 10.92 0.75
CA PHE A 175 14.75 11.18 -0.64
C PHE A 175 16.18 11.70 -0.72
N ASP A 176 16.57 12.58 0.20
CA ASP A 176 17.90 13.19 0.23
C ASP A 176 19.00 12.20 0.68
N ASN A 177 18.66 11.27 1.59
CA ASN A 177 19.64 10.40 2.26
C ASN A 177 19.55 8.90 1.89
N ARG A 178 18.61 8.47 1.04
CA ARG A 178 18.37 7.05 0.72
C ARG A 178 19.57 6.27 0.16
N ASN A 179 20.56 6.97 -0.38
CA ASN A 179 21.77 6.36 -0.95
C ASN A 179 22.88 6.13 0.09
N ASP A 180 22.77 6.71 1.29
CA ASP A 180 23.73 6.56 2.38
C ASP A 180 23.03 6.00 3.62
N PRO A 181 23.21 4.69 3.93
CA PRO A 181 22.58 4.07 5.09
C PRO A 181 22.96 4.71 6.44
N THR A 182 24.16 5.28 6.55
CA THR A 182 24.64 5.93 7.78
C THR A 182 23.90 7.24 8.01
N LEU A 183 23.84 8.09 6.98
CA LEU A 183 23.09 9.34 7.03
C LEU A 183 21.59 9.10 7.17
N LEU A 184 21.03 8.09 6.50
CA LEU A 184 19.63 7.73 6.64
C LEU A 184 19.30 7.31 8.08
N LYS A 185 20.14 6.50 8.72
CA LYS A 185 19.93 6.08 10.11
C LYS A 185 19.99 7.27 11.08
N ALA A 186 20.94 8.18 10.88
CA ALA A 186 21.03 9.41 11.68
C ALA A 186 19.81 10.32 11.47
N GLY A 187 19.41 10.52 10.21
CA GLY A 187 18.25 11.34 9.83
C GLY A 187 16.93 10.79 10.35
N VAL A 188 16.73 9.47 10.32
CA VAL A 188 15.55 8.83 10.94
C VAL A 188 15.53 9.06 12.45
N LYS A 189 16.66 8.88 13.14
CA LYS A 189 16.74 9.07 14.60
C LYS A 189 16.42 10.53 14.98
N ASP A 190 16.99 11.48 14.26
CA ASP A 190 16.74 12.90 14.49
C ASP A 190 15.27 13.27 14.18
N TRP A 191 14.70 12.73 13.11
CA TRP A 191 13.27 12.86 12.82
C TRP A 191 12.39 12.29 13.95
N GLN A 192 12.73 11.13 14.52
CA GLN A 192 12.00 10.55 15.66
C GLN A 192 12.02 11.46 16.89
N THR A 193 13.13 12.18 17.11
CA THR A 193 13.24 13.18 18.18
C THR A 193 12.40 14.42 17.90
N ARG A 194 12.33 14.87 16.64
CA ARG A 194 11.50 16.02 16.23
C ARG A 194 10.00 15.72 16.27
N TYR A 195 9.59 14.49 15.95
CA TYR A 195 8.19 14.09 15.84
C TYR A 195 7.82 12.89 16.74
N PRO A 196 7.98 12.98 18.08
CA PRO A 196 7.78 11.84 18.99
C PRO A 196 6.33 11.35 19.06
N GLN A 197 5.36 12.19 18.67
CA GLN A 197 3.94 11.82 18.62
C GLN A 197 3.54 11.13 17.32
N ASN A 198 4.39 11.15 16.28
CA ASN A 198 4.08 10.50 15.02
C ASN A 198 4.06 8.97 15.20
N PRO A 199 3.03 8.26 14.72
CA PRO A 199 2.98 6.80 14.77
C PRO A 199 4.21 6.12 14.17
N GLY A 200 4.75 6.69 13.08
CA GLY A 200 5.98 6.23 12.43
C GLY A 200 7.23 6.38 13.31
N ALA A 201 7.22 7.29 14.29
CA ALA A 201 8.35 7.44 15.21
C ALA A 201 8.37 6.34 16.27
N LYS A 202 7.18 5.89 16.70
CA LYS A 202 7.01 4.79 17.66
C LYS A 202 7.21 3.42 17.00
N MET A 203 6.71 3.27 15.78
CA MET A 203 6.83 2.05 14.98
C MET A 203 7.30 2.45 13.57
N LEU A 204 8.58 2.22 13.27
CA LEU A 204 9.13 2.61 11.97
C LEU A 204 8.50 1.79 10.83
N PRO A 205 8.31 2.40 9.64
CA PRO A 205 7.96 1.66 8.43
C PRO A 205 8.94 0.53 8.16
N THR A 206 8.42 -0.65 7.82
CA THR A 206 9.20 -1.87 7.56
C THR A 206 10.26 -1.63 6.48
N ALA A 207 9.93 -0.86 5.45
CA ALA A 207 10.85 -0.51 4.38
C ALA A 207 12.07 0.29 4.89
N LEU A 208 11.87 1.22 5.83
CA LEU A 208 12.96 2.00 6.43
C LEU A 208 13.84 1.13 7.32
N VAL A 209 13.24 0.24 8.12
CA VAL A 209 13.99 -0.72 8.94
C VAL A 209 14.87 -1.62 8.07
N ASN A 210 14.31 -2.13 6.95
CA ASN A 210 15.05 -2.98 6.02
C ASN A 210 16.22 -2.23 5.36
N MET A 211 16.03 -0.96 5.00
CA MET A 211 17.10 -0.12 4.43
C MET A 211 18.21 0.19 5.44
N GLN A 212 17.88 0.46 6.71
CA GLN A 212 18.89 0.68 7.75
C GLN A 212 19.73 -0.57 8.03
N ASN A 213 19.14 -1.76 7.86
CA ASN A 213 19.81 -3.04 8.03
C ASN A 213 20.50 -3.52 6.74
N TYR A 214 20.38 -2.78 5.64
CA TYR A 214 21.02 -3.10 4.38
C TYR A 214 22.53 -2.93 4.53
N LYS A 215 23.23 -4.06 4.63
CA LYS A 215 24.67 -4.12 4.42
C LYS A 215 24.87 -4.47 2.96
N PRO A 216 25.51 -3.59 2.14
CA PRO A 216 25.94 -4.04 0.82
C PRO A 216 26.79 -5.29 1.03
N ALA A 217 26.54 -6.33 0.23
CA ALA A 217 27.36 -7.52 0.28
C ALA A 217 28.80 -7.09 0.00
N SER A 218 29.64 -7.05 1.03
CA SER A 218 31.07 -6.87 0.88
C SER A 218 31.60 -8.17 0.30
N ILE A 219 31.51 -8.30 -1.02
CA ILE A 219 32.06 -9.42 -1.75
C ILE A 219 33.57 -9.22 -1.79
N ASN A 220 34.23 -9.53 -0.68
CA ASN A 220 35.68 -9.40 -0.56
C ASN A 220 36.42 -10.50 -1.34
N LYS A 221 35.71 -11.58 -1.74
CA LYS A 221 36.23 -12.71 -2.51
C LYS A 221 35.14 -13.27 -3.42
N ILE A 222 35.37 -13.25 -4.74
CA ILE A 222 34.54 -13.95 -5.73
C ILE A 222 35.32 -15.20 -6.16
N ALA A 223 34.78 -16.39 -5.90
CA ALA A 223 35.32 -17.63 -6.44
C ALA A 223 34.69 -17.89 -7.81
N LEU A 224 35.51 -17.95 -8.85
CA LEU A 224 35.06 -18.13 -10.23
C LEU A 224 35.36 -19.57 -10.66
N PHE A 225 34.31 -20.39 -10.82
CA PHE A 225 34.44 -21.77 -11.29
C PHE A 225 34.24 -21.82 -12.80
N LEU A 226 35.33 -22.01 -13.54
CA LEU A 226 35.31 -22.07 -15.00
C LEU A 226 35.99 -23.35 -15.50
N PRO A 227 35.46 -23.99 -16.54
CA PRO A 227 36.16 -25.07 -17.22
C PRO A 227 37.34 -24.45 -17.98
N LEU A 228 38.55 -24.58 -17.44
CA LEU A 228 39.78 -24.07 -18.07
C LEU A 228 40.43 -25.10 -19.01
N ASN A 229 39.94 -26.34 -18.99
CA ASN A 229 40.45 -27.48 -19.74
C ASN A 229 39.32 -28.18 -20.51
N GLY A 230 39.66 -28.88 -21.59
CA GLY A 230 38.70 -29.56 -22.47
C GLY A 230 38.07 -28.65 -23.53
N GLN A 231 37.08 -29.15 -24.28
CA GLN A 231 36.44 -28.41 -25.39
C GLN A 231 35.78 -27.09 -24.98
N ALA A 232 35.39 -26.94 -23.71
CA ALA A 232 34.76 -25.72 -23.19
C ALA A 232 35.75 -24.66 -22.69
N SER A 233 37.07 -24.93 -22.74
CA SER A 233 38.12 -24.04 -22.22
C SER A 233 38.14 -22.64 -22.84
N ILE A 234 37.73 -22.51 -24.10
CA ILE A 234 37.65 -21.23 -24.80
C ILE A 234 36.58 -20.30 -24.20
N PHE A 235 35.46 -20.85 -23.73
CA PHE A 235 34.40 -20.09 -23.07
C PHE A 235 34.83 -19.69 -21.65
N GLY A 236 35.48 -20.60 -20.92
CA GLY A 236 36.04 -20.32 -19.59
C GLY A 236 37.02 -19.14 -19.62
N ARG A 237 38.00 -19.15 -20.54
CA ARG A 237 38.98 -18.05 -20.66
C ARG A 237 38.33 -16.72 -21.04
N THR A 238 37.34 -16.74 -21.93
CA THR A 238 36.63 -15.51 -22.34
C THR A 238 35.84 -14.89 -21.18
N ILE A 239 35.18 -15.71 -20.37
CA ILE A 239 34.45 -15.26 -19.18
C ILE A 239 35.43 -14.71 -18.12
N GLN A 240 36.58 -15.38 -17.91
CA GLN A 240 37.62 -14.90 -17.01
C GLN A 240 38.14 -13.51 -17.42
N GLN A 241 38.46 -13.34 -18.71
CA GLN A 241 38.97 -12.06 -19.23
C GLN A 241 37.95 -10.93 -19.10
N GLY A 242 36.67 -11.20 -19.42
CA GLY A 242 35.59 -10.23 -19.23
C GLY A 242 35.39 -9.85 -17.75
N PHE A 243 35.49 -10.84 -16.86
CA PHE A 243 35.38 -10.63 -15.41
C PHE A 243 36.56 -9.80 -14.86
N GLU A 244 37.80 -10.11 -15.26
CA GLU A 244 39.00 -9.37 -14.84
C GLU A 244 39.03 -7.94 -15.39
N ALA A 245 38.61 -7.74 -16.64
CA ALA A 245 38.47 -6.42 -17.25
C ALA A 245 37.46 -5.55 -16.50
N ALA A 246 36.27 -6.10 -16.20
CA ALA A 246 35.25 -5.41 -15.41
C ALA A 246 35.71 -5.14 -13.96
N LYS A 247 36.42 -6.08 -13.32
CA LYS A 247 37.00 -5.90 -11.98
C LYS A 247 38.00 -4.74 -11.92
N ASN A 248 38.77 -4.52 -12.98
CA ASN A 248 39.80 -3.49 -13.04
C ASN A 248 39.29 -2.15 -13.61
N GLY A 249 37.98 -2.01 -13.85
CA GLY A 249 37.38 -0.77 -14.35
C GLY A 249 37.70 -0.45 -15.81
N ALA A 250 38.11 -1.45 -16.61
CA ALA A 250 38.27 -1.26 -18.05
C ALA A 250 36.88 -1.08 -18.70
N PRO A 251 36.75 -0.24 -19.75
CA PRO A 251 35.50 -0.11 -20.49
C PRO A 251 35.05 -1.49 -21.00
N SER A 252 33.73 -1.70 -20.96
CA SER A 252 33.06 -2.92 -21.43
C SER A 252 33.66 -3.38 -22.76
N VAL A 253 34.08 -4.64 -22.86
CA VAL A 253 34.52 -5.21 -24.12
C VAL A 253 33.29 -5.26 -25.05
N THR A 254 33.14 -4.26 -25.92
CA THR A 254 32.18 -4.26 -27.02
C THR A 254 32.67 -5.24 -28.08
N GLY A 255 32.43 -6.52 -27.84
CA GLY A 255 32.72 -7.59 -28.79
C GLY A 255 31.62 -8.64 -28.70
N SER A 256 30.78 -8.73 -29.75
CA SER A 256 29.77 -9.76 -29.87
C SER A 256 30.39 -11.15 -29.76
N ALA A 257 29.99 -11.93 -28.75
CA ALA A 257 30.28 -13.34 -28.64
C ALA A 257 29.36 -14.14 -29.57
N VAL A 258 29.50 -13.97 -30.89
CA VAL A 258 28.88 -14.85 -31.88
C VAL A 258 29.98 -15.34 -32.82
N PRO A 259 30.34 -16.63 -32.80
CA PRO A 259 31.26 -17.15 -33.80
C PRO A 259 30.57 -17.11 -35.17
N ALA A 260 31.21 -16.47 -36.15
CA ALA A 260 30.79 -16.52 -37.53
C ALA A 260 30.89 -17.98 -38.03
N GLN A 261 29.76 -18.58 -38.38
CA GLN A 261 29.75 -19.85 -39.13
C GLN A 261 30.33 -19.60 -40.52
N GLY A 262 31.62 -19.93 -40.70
CA GLY A 262 32.24 -20.01 -42.01
C GLY A 262 31.65 -21.18 -42.80
N ARG A 263 30.82 -20.88 -43.81
CA ARG A 263 30.51 -21.80 -44.91
C ARG A 263 31.79 -22.01 -45.74
N PRO A 264 32.21 -23.25 -46.08
CA PRO A 264 33.16 -23.44 -47.16
C PRO A 264 32.38 -23.46 -48.48
N GLY A 265 32.47 -22.36 -49.24
CA GLY A 265 32.11 -22.30 -50.65
C GLY A 265 33.27 -22.83 -51.49
N GLY A 266 32.96 -23.64 -52.50
CA GLY A 266 33.93 -24.36 -53.30
C GLY A 266 34.80 -23.49 -54.20
N GLU A 267 35.94 -24.07 -54.61
CA GLU A 267 36.82 -23.52 -55.62
C GLU A 267 37.08 -24.58 -56.69
N CYS A 268 36.75 -24.21 -57.94
CA CYS A 268 37.13 -24.89 -59.16
C CYS A 268 38.64 -24.82 -59.36
N LEU A 269 39.25 -25.88 -59.89
CA LEU A 269 40.54 -25.77 -60.56
C LEU A 269 40.52 -26.59 -61.85
N ARG A 270 41.17 -26.00 -62.84
CA ARG A 270 41.30 -26.34 -64.27
C ARG A 270 41.70 -27.77 -64.57
#